data_AF-A0A924Y8T8-F1
#
_entry.id   AF-A0A924Y8T8-F1
#
_cell.length_a   1.000
_cell.length_b   1.000
_cell.length_c   1.000
_cell.angle_alpha   90.00
_cell.angle_beta   90.00
_cell.angle_gamma   90.00
#
_symmetry.space_group_name_H-M   'P 1'
#
loop_
_entity.id
_entity.type
_entity.pdbx_description
1 polymer ?
#
loop_
_entity_poly.entity_id
_entity_poly.type
_entity_poly.pdbx_seq_one_letter_code
_entity_poly.pdbx_strand_id
1 'polypeptide(L)'
;MLLISILIFSIAWWFGLYLISRDVRDARLLAAGTALVICALFAGCTVIAGIDAALPVSIVLLVLTLIGAAVVRSNARERGERLLPHVIRAFDYSMFAVLLFGVPVALTIALAQINTLPMRALLLVMVGLAVAVQIFADPLENAIDRFAFKWFPPQLWQARRDLRAAASAVPRLNPALDMAALDEVEFSRLTRRALSDMGDLPRLSASALTYLPTIELRLKQRGAPDNTLERAAELKTLLCESIERLKPREANSAGFGATDAWRHYNALYFPYVIGMKPYSSRYVDDVNGSLSADSHAALEWFRVSVPERTLHNWQTAAARLVAQDIRERSH
;
A
#
# COMPACT_ATOMS: atom_id res chain seq x y z
N MET A 1 17.78 -33.39 -7.25
CA MET A 1 18.60 -32.16 -7.14
C MET A 1 18.12 -31.05 -8.06
N LEU A 2 18.02 -31.25 -9.38
CA LEU A 2 17.53 -30.23 -10.33
C LEU A 2 16.17 -29.61 -9.94
N LEU A 3 15.15 -30.42 -9.64
CA LEU A 3 13.82 -29.96 -9.25
C LEU A 3 13.84 -29.07 -7.99
N ILE A 4 14.67 -29.42 -7.01
CA ILE A 4 14.80 -28.66 -5.76
C ILE A 4 15.45 -27.30 -6.06
N SER A 5 16.51 -27.27 -6.85
CA SER A 5 17.17 -26.01 -7.24
C SER A 5 16.26 -25.10 -8.07
N ILE A 6 15.42 -25.67 -8.94
CA ILE A 6 14.42 -24.91 -9.71
C ILE A 6 13.38 -24.31 -8.77
N LEU A 7 12.85 -25.09 -7.82
CA LEU A 7 11.87 -24.60 -6.85
C LEU A 7 12.43 -23.45 -6.01
N ILE A 8 13.68 -23.59 -5.55
CA ILE A 8 14.40 -22.58 -4.77
C ILE A 8 14.62 -21.32 -5.60
N PHE A 9 15.05 -21.46 -6.86
CA PHE A 9 15.16 -20.36 -7.81
C PHE A 9 13.82 -19.63 -7.99
N SER A 10 12.73 -20.36 -8.25
CA SER A 10 11.41 -19.78 -8.47
C SER A 10 10.90 -18.99 -7.27
N ILE A 11 11.04 -19.55 -6.06
CA ILE A 11 10.59 -18.89 -4.83
C ILE A 11 11.42 -17.62 -4.55
N ALA A 12 12.75 -17.72 -4.68
CA ALA A 12 13.64 -16.58 -4.47
C ALA A 12 13.43 -15.48 -5.52
N TRP A 13 13.32 -15.86 -6.79
CA TRP A 13 13.03 -14.96 -7.90
C TRP A 13 11.70 -14.21 -7.68
N TRP A 14 10.65 -14.96 -7.35
CA TRP A 14 9.34 -14.40 -7.05
C TRP A 14 9.37 -13.43 -5.87
N PHE A 15 9.95 -13.85 -4.73
CA PHE A 15 9.97 -13.02 -3.53
C PHE A 15 10.80 -11.75 -3.74
N GLY A 16 11.87 -11.82 -4.51
CA GLY A 16 12.74 -10.68 -4.79
C GLY A 16 12.05 -9.63 -5.64
N LEU A 17 11.40 -10.07 -6.72
CA LEU A 17 10.58 -9.21 -7.56
C LEU A 17 9.36 -8.64 -6.82
N TYR A 18 8.73 -9.44 -5.94
CA TYR A 18 7.64 -8.98 -5.09
C TYR A 18 8.07 -7.86 -4.12
N LEU A 19 9.25 -7.97 -3.51
CA LEU A 19 9.77 -6.92 -2.62
C LEU A 19 9.99 -5.60 -3.38
N ILE A 20 10.51 -5.68 -4.61
CA ILE A 20 10.75 -4.52 -5.46
C ILE A 20 9.42 -3.88 -5.89
N SER A 21 8.44 -4.68 -6.31
CA SER A 21 7.16 -4.17 -6.81
C SER A 21 6.28 -3.59 -5.71
N ARG A 22 6.41 -4.07 -4.47
CA ARG A 22 5.59 -3.64 -3.33
C ARG A 22 5.71 -2.14 -3.03
N ASP A 23 6.94 -1.63 -2.96
CA ASP A 23 7.17 -0.19 -2.79
C ASP A 23 8.57 0.21 -3.27
N VAL A 24 8.64 0.70 -4.50
CA VAL A 24 9.89 1.15 -5.13
C VAL A 24 10.53 2.35 -4.41
N ARG A 25 9.76 3.04 -3.55
CA ARG A 25 10.22 4.25 -2.84
C ARG A 25 10.87 3.94 -1.49
N ASP A 26 10.78 2.70 -1.02
CA ASP A 26 11.41 2.27 0.22
C ASP A 26 12.76 1.59 -0.08
N ALA A 27 13.85 2.30 0.25
CA ALA A 27 15.21 1.84 -0.03
C ALA A 27 15.54 0.49 0.63
N ARG A 28 14.90 0.15 1.76
CA ARG A 28 15.15 -1.12 2.48
C ARG A 28 14.54 -2.29 1.73
N LEU A 29 13.31 -2.12 1.21
CA LEU A 29 12.64 -3.14 0.39
C LEU A 29 13.34 -3.32 -0.95
N LEU A 30 13.76 -2.21 -1.56
CA LEU A 30 14.50 -2.25 -2.81
C LEU A 30 15.83 -2.99 -2.64
N ALA A 31 16.62 -2.68 -1.61
CA ALA A 31 17.89 -3.35 -1.34
C ALA A 31 17.73 -4.84 -1.02
N ALA A 32 16.74 -5.20 -0.19
CA ALA A 32 16.45 -6.60 0.13
C ALA A 32 15.98 -7.37 -1.13
N GLY A 33 15.11 -6.77 -1.94
CA GLY A 33 14.62 -7.36 -3.18
C GLY A 33 15.71 -7.53 -4.23
N THR A 34 16.56 -6.53 -4.45
CA THR A 34 17.67 -6.63 -5.41
C THR A 34 18.71 -7.66 -4.99
N ALA A 35 19.06 -7.72 -3.70
CA ALA A 35 19.95 -8.76 -3.18
C ALA A 35 19.38 -10.17 -3.43
N LEU A 36 18.07 -10.35 -3.22
CA LEU A 36 17.40 -11.63 -3.47
C LEU A 36 17.38 -12.02 -4.95
N VAL A 37 17.13 -11.06 -5.84
CA VAL A 37 17.16 -11.27 -7.30
C VAL A 37 18.57 -11.65 -7.76
N ILE A 38 19.60 -10.96 -7.27
CA ILE A 38 21.01 -11.27 -7.59
C ILE A 38 21.36 -12.70 -7.13
N CYS A 39 21.00 -13.08 -5.91
CA CYS A 39 21.23 -14.43 -5.43
C CYS A 39 20.41 -15.48 -6.17
N ALA A 40 19.19 -15.17 -6.61
CA ALA A 40 18.39 -16.05 -7.46
C ALA A 40 19.06 -16.25 -8.83
N LEU A 41 19.57 -15.20 -9.47
CA LEU A 41 20.34 -15.32 -10.73
C LEU A 41 21.59 -16.17 -10.54
N PHE A 42 22.32 -15.98 -9.45
CA PHE A 42 23.47 -16.80 -9.12
C PHE A 42 23.09 -18.28 -8.96
N ALA A 43 21.99 -18.57 -8.27
CA ALA A 43 21.44 -19.93 -8.16
C ALA A 43 21.03 -20.52 -9.53
N GLY A 44 20.47 -19.69 -10.42
CA GLY A 44 20.19 -20.10 -11.80
C GLY A 44 21.46 -20.47 -12.56
N CYS A 45 22.51 -19.65 -12.44
CA CYS A 45 23.81 -19.91 -13.08
C CYS A 45 24.44 -21.23 -12.60
N THR A 46 24.37 -21.56 -11.31
CA THR A 46 24.90 -22.83 -10.80
C THR A 46 24.14 -24.03 -11.36
N VAL A 47 22.81 -23.92 -11.52
CA VAL A 47 21.98 -24.95 -12.18
C VAL A 47 22.33 -25.13 -13.66
N ILE A 48 22.53 -24.03 -14.39
CA ILE A 48 22.93 -24.04 -15.81
C ILE A 48 24.30 -24.71 -15.96
N ALA A 49 25.27 -24.32 -15.11
CA ALA A 49 26.62 -24.87 -15.11
C ALA A 49 26.69 -26.32 -14.61
N GLY A 50 25.62 -26.84 -13.97
CA GLY A 50 25.61 -28.19 -13.40
C GLY A 50 26.50 -28.33 -12.16
N ILE A 51 26.81 -27.22 -11.50
CA ILE A 51 27.62 -27.19 -10.28
C ILE A 51 26.72 -27.56 -9.11
N ASP A 52 27.10 -28.58 -8.33
CA ASP A 52 26.38 -28.98 -7.13
C ASP A 52 26.68 -28.04 -5.96
N ALA A 53 26.14 -26.83 -6.04
CA ALA A 53 26.20 -25.81 -4.99
C ALA A 53 24.83 -25.64 -4.30
N ALA A 54 23.96 -26.66 -4.37
CA ALA A 54 22.57 -26.55 -3.92
C ALA A 54 22.50 -26.16 -2.44
N LEU A 55 23.25 -26.85 -1.57
CA LEU A 55 23.28 -26.60 -0.12
C LEU A 55 23.70 -25.17 0.27
N PRO A 56 24.90 -24.67 -0.11
CA PRO A 56 25.34 -23.33 0.28
C PRO A 56 24.44 -22.22 -0.31
N VAL A 57 24.00 -22.39 -1.56
CA VAL A 57 23.09 -21.43 -2.21
C VAL A 57 21.73 -21.39 -1.52
N SER A 58 21.22 -22.56 -1.09
CA SER A 58 19.95 -22.66 -0.36
C SER A 58 20.01 -21.94 0.99
N ILE A 59 21.13 -22.05 1.71
CA ILE A 59 21.31 -21.38 3.00
C ILE A 59 21.32 -19.86 2.83
N VAL A 60 22.06 -19.35 1.84
CA VAL A 60 22.11 -17.90 1.56
C VAL A 60 20.72 -17.38 1.18
N LEU A 61 20.00 -18.09 0.30
CA LEU A 61 18.65 -17.70 -0.09
C LEU A 61 17.66 -17.77 1.08
N LEU A 62 17.78 -18.77 1.96
CA LEU A 62 16.97 -18.86 3.17
C LEU A 62 17.22 -17.66 4.11
N VAL A 63 18.47 -17.30 4.34
CA VAL A 63 18.81 -16.15 5.18
C VAL A 63 18.26 -14.86 4.58
N LEU A 64 18.46 -14.64 3.27
CA LEU A 64 17.97 -13.43 2.62
C LEU A 64 16.44 -13.37 2.54
N THR A 65 15.75 -14.50 2.35
CA THR A 65 14.28 -14.55 2.40
C THR A 65 13.77 -14.23 3.81
N LEU A 66 14.41 -14.73 4.86
CA LEU A 66 14.08 -14.39 6.26
C LEU A 66 14.31 -12.90 6.55
N ILE A 67 15.41 -12.33 6.07
CA ILE A 67 15.68 -10.89 6.19
C ILE A 67 14.62 -10.08 5.43
N GLY A 68 14.31 -10.44 4.18
CA GLY A 68 13.27 -9.78 3.39
C GLY A 68 11.89 -9.85 4.06
N ALA A 69 11.55 -11.00 4.65
CA ALA A 69 10.34 -11.18 5.43
C ALA A 69 10.32 -10.30 6.70
N ALA A 70 11.45 -10.16 7.38
CA ALA A 70 11.59 -9.27 8.53
C ALA A 70 11.42 -7.80 8.15
N VAL A 71 12.04 -7.36 7.04
CA VAL A 71 11.88 -5.99 6.49
C VAL A 71 10.43 -5.72 6.14
N VAL A 72 9.78 -6.65 5.45
CA VAL A 72 8.35 -6.57 5.11
C VAL A 72 7.48 -6.50 6.35
N ARG A 73 7.79 -7.28 7.39
CA ARG A 73 7.06 -7.27 8.66
C ARG A 73 7.25 -5.95 9.40
N SER A 74 8.46 -5.38 9.42
CA SER A 74 8.72 -4.06 10.00
C SER A 74 7.92 -2.99 9.29
N ASN A 75 8.01 -2.95 7.95
CA ASN A 75 7.30 -1.96 7.14
C ASN A 75 5.78 -2.08 7.29
N ALA A 76 5.24 -3.31 7.36
CA ALA A 76 3.82 -3.52 7.61
C ALA A 76 3.38 -3.10 9.01
N ARG A 77 4.24 -3.25 10.04
CA ARG A 77 3.97 -2.75 11.40
C ARG A 77 3.97 -1.21 11.43
N GLU A 78 4.95 -0.59 10.78
CA GLU A 78 5.06 0.87 10.62
C GLU A 78 3.84 1.46 9.87
N ARG A 79 3.25 0.69 8.95
CA ARG A 79 2.08 1.11 8.15
C ARG A 79 0.72 0.62 8.67
N GLY A 80 0.68 -0.22 9.69
CA GLY A 80 -0.56 -0.78 10.25
C GLY A 80 -1.37 -1.69 9.31
N GLU A 81 -0.77 -2.18 8.21
CA GLU A 81 -1.46 -3.00 7.20
C GLU A 81 -1.43 -4.51 7.54
N ARG A 82 -2.55 -5.21 7.31
CA ARG A 82 -2.62 -6.67 7.47
C ARG A 82 -1.86 -7.35 6.31
N LEU A 83 -0.72 -7.94 6.63
CA LEU A 83 0.24 -8.53 5.72
C LEU A 83 -0.28 -9.77 4.94
N LEU A 84 -1.08 -10.61 5.60
CA LEU A 84 -1.42 -11.95 5.08
C LEU A 84 -2.23 -11.97 3.77
N PRO A 85 -3.35 -11.22 3.62
CA PRO A 85 -4.24 -11.38 2.47
C PRO A 85 -3.58 -11.03 1.14
N HIS A 86 -2.64 -10.08 1.14
CA HIS A 86 -2.00 -9.60 -0.08
C HIS A 86 -0.86 -10.53 -0.52
N VAL A 87 -0.11 -11.08 0.45
CA VAL A 87 0.95 -12.07 0.19
C VAL A 87 0.36 -13.38 -0.32
N ILE A 88 -0.74 -13.86 0.27
CA ILE A 88 -1.42 -15.09 -0.16
C ILE A 88 -1.96 -14.95 -1.58
N ARG A 89 -2.55 -13.80 -1.94
CA ARG A 89 -3.02 -13.55 -3.30
C ARG A 89 -1.88 -13.55 -4.33
N ALA A 90 -0.75 -12.91 -4.03
CA ALA A 90 0.42 -12.89 -4.92
C ALA A 90 1.10 -14.28 -5.03
N PHE A 91 0.99 -15.09 -3.99
CA PHE A 91 1.46 -16.47 -3.98
C PHE A 91 0.61 -17.39 -4.85
N ASP A 92 -0.73 -17.28 -4.79
CA ASP A 92 -1.64 -18.10 -5.61
C ASP A 92 -1.37 -17.95 -7.11
N TYR A 93 -1.27 -16.72 -7.63
CA TYR A 93 -1.07 -16.50 -9.07
C TYR A 93 0.30 -16.98 -9.58
N SER A 94 1.36 -16.77 -8.79
CA SER A 94 2.73 -17.17 -9.14
C SER A 94 2.96 -18.67 -9.09
N MET A 95 2.35 -19.36 -8.13
CA MET A 95 2.39 -20.81 -8.05
C MET A 95 1.76 -21.45 -9.30
N PHE A 96 0.63 -20.91 -9.77
CA PHE A 96 -0.02 -21.37 -11.00
C PHE A 96 0.85 -21.15 -12.26
N ALA A 97 1.57 -20.02 -12.38
CA ALA A 97 2.48 -19.82 -13.51
C ALA A 97 3.67 -20.78 -13.50
N VAL A 98 4.31 -20.99 -12.35
CA VAL A 98 5.41 -21.94 -12.23
C VAL A 98 4.94 -23.35 -12.60
N LEU A 99 3.72 -23.72 -12.21
CA LEU A 99 3.13 -24.99 -12.61
C LEU A 99 2.88 -25.06 -14.12
N LEU A 100 2.24 -24.04 -14.68
CA LEU A 100 1.81 -24.04 -16.09
C LEU A 100 3.00 -23.98 -17.07
N PHE A 101 4.04 -23.20 -16.76
CA PHE A 101 5.18 -23.01 -17.65
C PHE A 101 6.39 -23.88 -17.28
N GLY A 102 6.57 -24.20 -15.99
CA GLY A 102 7.72 -24.97 -15.50
C GLY A 102 7.52 -26.48 -15.60
N VAL A 103 6.32 -27.01 -15.32
CA VAL A 103 6.06 -28.46 -15.36
C VAL A 103 6.25 -29.05 -16.75
N PRO A 104 5.75 -28.47 -17.85
CA PRO A 104 5.93 -29.07 -19.18
C PRO A 104 7.40 -29.21 -19.57
N VAL A 105 8.22 -28.19 -19.28
CA VAL A 105 9.64 -28.20 -19.62
C VAL A 105 10.43 -29.10 -18.67
N ALA A 106 10.06 -29.21 -17.40
CA ALA A 106 10.66 -30.16 -16.48
C ALA A 106 10.32 -31.62 -16.84
N LEU A 107 9.08 -31.86 -17.28
CA LEU A 107 8.60 -33.18 -17.71
C LEU A 107 9.31 -33.62 -19.01
N THR A 108 9.51 -32.71 -19.97
CA THR A 108 10.26 -33.04 -21.20
C THR A 108 11.72 -33.36 -20.90
N ILE A 109 12.38 -32.63 -20.00
CA ILE A 109 13.75 -32.95 -19.56
C ILE A 109 13.81 -34.33 -18.88
N ALA A 110 12.83 -34.63 -18.02
CA ALA A 110 12.79 -35.89 -17.27
C ALA A 110 12.49 -37.10 -18.16
N LEU A 111 11.52 -36.99 -19.07
CA LEU A 111 11.11 -38.08 -19.97
C LEU A 111 12.10 -38.31 -21.11
N ALA A 112 12.67 -37.24 -21.68
CA ALA A 112 13.64 -37.38 -22.76
C ALA A 112 15.06 -37.71 -22.26
N GLN A 113 15.32 -37.60 -20.95
CA GLN A 113 16.66 -37.70 -20.35
C GLN A 113 17.70 -36.74 -20.95
N ILE A 114 17.25 -35.66 -21.62
CA ILE A 114 18.12 -34.66 -22.25
C ILE A 114 18.44 -33.57 -21.23
N ASN A 115 19.51 -33.78 -20.45
CA ASN A 115 19.97 -32.80 -19.46
C ASN A 115 21.04 -31.84 -20.00
N THR A 116 20.80 -31.26 -21.18
CA THR A 116 21.73 -30.34 -21.84
C THR A 116 21.62 -28.92 -21.27
N LEU A 117 22.72 -28.17 -21.33
CA LEU A 117 22.79 -26.76 -20.92
C LEU A 117 21.67 -25.89 -21.53
N PRO A 118 21.41 -25.91 -22.86
CA PRO A 118 20.36 -25.08 -23.46
C PRO A 118 18.96 -25.39 -22.89
N MET A 119 18.67 -26.65 -22.55
CA MET A 119 17.36 -27.03 -22.02
C MET A 119 17.15 -26.49 -20.59
N ARG A 120 18.20 -26.53 -19.75
CA ARG A 120 18.17 -25.93 -18.40
C ARG A 120 18.05 -24.42 -18.45
N ALA A 121 18.78 -23.76 -19.35
CA ALA A 121 18.70 -22.32 -19.56
C ALA A 121 17.30 -21.91 -20.04
N LEU A 122 16.74 -22.63 -21.01
CA LEU A 122 15.38 -22.40 -21.53
C LEU A 122 14.33 -22.51 -20.43
N LEU A 123 14.41 -23.57 -19.61
CA LEU A 123 13.51 -23.77 -18.46
C LEU A 123 13.57 -22.58 -17.48
N LEU A 124 14.78 -22.16 -17.07
CA LEU A 124 14.95 -21.06 -16.12
C LEU A 124 14.48 -19.72 -16.68
N VAL A 125 14.77 -19.44 -17.96
CA VAL A 125 14.30 -18.22 -18.63
C VAL A 125 12.78 -18.21 -18.76
N MET A 126 12.17 -19.33 -19.17
CA MET A 126 10.71 -19.45 -19.28
C MET A 126 10.02 -19.22 -17.93
N VAL A 127 10.49 -19.90 -16.87
CA VAL A 127 9.93 -19.75 -15.53
C VAL A 127 10.16 -18.34 -14.99
N GLY A 128 11.36 -17.78 -15.18
CA GLY A 128 11.68 -16.42 -14.75
C GLY A 128 10.82 -15.36 -15.44
N LEU A 129 10.61 -15.49 -16.76
CA LEU A 129 9.78 -14.59 -17.55
C LEU A 129 8.30 -14.69 -17.15
N ALA A 130 7.77 -15.91 -16.98
CA ALA A 130 6.40 -16.12 -16.55
C ALA A 130 6.11 -15.46 -15.19
N VAL A 131 7.01 -15.65 -14.22
CA VAL A 131 6.90 -15.02 -12.90
C VAL A 131 7.02 -13.49 -12.99
N ALA A 132 7.95 -12.98 -13.82
CA ALA A 132 8.12 -11.54 -14.01
C ALA A 132 6.87 -10.89 -14.62
N VAL A 133 6.31 -11.47 -15.68
CA VAL A 133 5.10 -10.94 -16.34
C VAL A 133 3.92 -10.85 -15.37
N GLN A 134 3.75 -11.84 -14.50
CA GLN A 134 2.68 -11.81 -13.50
C GLN A 134 2.89 -10.75 -12.42
N ILE A 135 4.10 -10.62 -11.89
CA ILE A 135 4.39 -9.63 -10.84
C ILE A 135 4.26 -8.20 -11.39
N PHE A 136 4.65 -8.00 -12.65
CA PHE A 136 4.54 -6.72 -13.32
C PHE A 136 3.24 -6.56 -14.12
N ALA A 137 2.21 -7.40 -13.94
CA ALA A 137 0.97 -7.30 -14.72
C ALA A 137 0.32 -5.90 -14.58
N ASP A 138 0.11 -5.40 -13.37
CA ASP A 138 -0.50 -4.08 -13.16
C ASP A 138 0.43 -2.92 -13.61
N PRO A 139 1.74 -2.91 -13.29
CA PRO A 139 2.67 -1.91 -13.83
C PRO A 139 2.78 -1.92 -15.36
N LEU A 140 2.78 -3.10 -15.97
CA LEU A 140 2.90 -3.29 -17.41
C LEU A 140 1.61 -2.87 -18.10
N GLU A 141 0.44 -3.18 -17.56
CA GLU A 141 -0.84 -2.67 -18.07
C GLU A 141 -0.88 -1.14 -17.99
N ASN A 142 -0.38 -0.53 -16.91
CA ASN A 142 -0.25 0.92 -16.81
C ASN A 142 0.76 1.52 -17.78
N ALA A 143 1.88 0.84 -18.06
CA ALA A 143 2.90 1.29 -19.01
C ALA A 143 2.43 1.16 -20.46
N ILE A 144 1.76 0.04 -20.80
CA ILE A 144 1.12 -0.20 -22.09
C ILE A 144 -0.01 0.80 -22.28
N ASP A 145 -0.87 1.03 -21.27
CA ASP A 145 -1.90 2.07 -21.33
C ASP A 145 -1.24 3.45 -21.56
N ARG A 146 -0.10 3.77 -20.94
CA ARG A 146 0.64 5.02 -21.20
C ARG A 146 1.17 5.14 -22.63
N PHE A 147 1.62 4.04 -23.21
CA PHE A 147 2.19 4.00 -24.56
C PHE A 147 1.11 3.98 -25.65
N ALA A 148 0.09 3.13 -25.49
CA ALA A 148 -1.04 3.00 -26.41
C ALA A 148 -1.88 4.28 -26.45
N PHE A 149 -2.07 4.94 -25.30
CA PHE A 149 -2.93 6.12 -25.19
C PHE A 149 -2.17 7.46 -25.21
N LYS A 150 -0.87 7.46 -25.55
CA LYS A 150 -0.15 8.69 -25.98
C LYS A 150 -0.77 9.33 -27.22
N TRP A 151 -1.63 8.59 -27.93
CA TRP A 151 -2.23 8.93 -29.21
C TRP A 151 -3.75 9.20 -29.14
N PHE A 152 -4.39 9.16 -27.97
CA PHE A 152 -5.85 9.29 -27.80
C PHE A 152 -6.25 10.38 -26.77
N PRO A 153 -7.45 10.99 -26.88
CA PRO A 153 -7.86 12.15 -26.09
C PRO A 153 -8.14 11.87 -24.59
N PRO A 154 -8.02 12.89 -23.72
CA PRO A 154 -7.96 12.75 -22.25
C PRO A 154 -9.26 12.33 -21.53
N GLN A 155 -10.41 12.30 -22.21
CA GLN A 155 -11.71 11.99 -21.58
C GLN A 155 -11.91 10.48 -21.29
N LEU A 156 -11.29 9.60 -22.09
CA LEU A 156 -11.30 8.15 -21.86
C LEU A 156 -10.55 7.74 -20.59
N TRP A 157 -9.62 8.59 -20.14
CA TRP A 157 -8.78 8.38 -18.97
C TRP A 157 -9.57 8.41 -17.66
N GLN A 158 -10.54 9.31 -17.55
CA GLN A 158 -11.42 9.42 -16.39
C GLN A 158 -12.39 8.24 -16.36
N ALA A 159 -13.10 7.97 -17.46
CA ALA A 159 -14.10 6.90 -17.51
C ALA A 159 -13.55 5.50 -17.18
N ARG A 160 -12.35 5.12 -17.66
CA ARG A 160 -11.78 3.80 -17.39
C ARG A 160 -11.17 3.69 -15.99
N ARG A 161 -10.59 4.79 -15.47
CA ARG A 161 -10.13 4.85 -14.07
C ARG A 161 -11.28 4.80 -13.10
N ASP A 162 -12.38 5.47 -13.41
CA ASP A 162 -13.61 5.47 -12.62
C ASP A 162 -14.24 4.08 -12.60
N LEU A 163 -14.27 3.37 -13.75
CA LEU A 163 -14.73 1.98 -13.83
C LEU A 163 -13.85 1.00 -13.03
N ARG A 164 -12.51 1.13 -13.08
CA ARG A 164 -11.59 0.28 -12.28
C ARG A 164 -11.63 0.63 -10.79
N ALA A 165 -11.78 1.90 -10.44
CA ALA A 165 -11.99 2.35 -9.06
C ALA A 165 -13.32 1.82 -8.50
N ALA A 166 -14.40 1.89 -9.29
CA ALA A 166 -15.68 1.30 -8.95
C ALA A 166 -15.57 -0.23 -8.79
N ALA A 167 -14.97 -0.93 -9.75
CA ALA A 167 -14.83 -2.39 -9.69
C ALA A 167 -13.98 -2.90 -8.51
N SER A 168 -12.97 -2.14 -8.08
CA SER A 168 -12.14 -2.49 -6.91
C SER A 168 -12.81 -2.15 -5.57
N ALA A 169 -13.78 -1.24 -5.55
CA ALA A 169 -14.61 -0.90 -4.39
C ALA A 169 -15.81 -1.84 -4.21
N VAL A 170 -16.33 -2.44 -5.28
CA VAL A 170 -17.54 -3.29 -5.30
C VAL A 170 -17.54 -4.48 -4.31
N PRO A 171 -16.43 -5.18 -3.99
CA PRO A 171 -16.52 -6.36 -3.12
C PRO A 171 -16.61 -6.07 -1.60
N ARG A 172 -16.52 -4.80 -1.15
CA ARG A 172 -16.42 -4.46 0.29
C ARG A 172 -17.61 -3.68 0.84
N LEU A 173 -18.53 -3.31 -0.03
CA LEU A 173 -19.68 -2.50 0.32
C LEU A 173 -20.78 -3.45 0.76
N ASN A 174 -21.11 -3.45 2.05
CA ASN A 174 -22.37 -4.00 2.52
C ASN A 174 -23.38 -2.85 2.53
N PRO A 175 -24.11 -2.59 1.44
CA PRO A 175 -25.09 -1.49 1.37
C PRO A 175 -26.23 -1.63 2.38
N ALA A 176 -26.33 -2.78 3.05
CA ALA A 176 -27.29 -3.05 4.12
C ALA A 176 -26.80 -2.66 5.54
N LEU A 177 -25.62 -2.03 5.68
CA LEU A 177 -25.15 -1.57 6.98
C LEU A 177 -25.91 -0.30 7.39
N ASP A 178 -26.86 -0.44 8.33
CA ASP A 178 -27.58 0.70 8.88
C ASP A 178 -26.65 1.56 9.76
N MET A 179 -26.25 2.71 9.22
CA MET A 179 -25.35 3.66 9.89
C MET A 179 -25.94 4.26 11.17
N ALA A 180 -27.27 4.31 11.27
CA ALA A 180 -27.94 4.84 12.45
C ALA A 180 -27.92 3.83 13.62
N ALA A 181 -27.86 2.53 13.32
CA ALA A 181 -27.86 1.45 14.29
C ALA A 181 -26.46 1.01 14.76
N LEU A 182 -25.40 1.65 14.24
CA LEU A 182 -24.01 1.30 14.56
C LEU A 182 -23.62 1.65 16.00
N ASP A 183 -22.92 0.72 16.64
CA ASP A 183 -22.31 0.93 17.95
C ASP A 183 -21.23 2.04 17.87
N GLU A 184 -21.08 2.82 18.94
CA GLU A 184 -20.15 3.94 19.02
C GLU A 184 -18.70 3.51 18.81
N VAL A 185 -18.34 2.34 19.35
CA VAL A 185 -16.98 1.78 19.24
C VAL A 185 -16.67 1.43 17.78
N GLU A 186 -17.62 0.81 17.09
CA GLU A 186 -17.47 0.41 15.70
C GLU A 186 -17.45 1.62 14.76
N PHE A 187 -18.29 2.62 15.02
CA PHE A 187 -18.27 3.90 14.30
C PHE A 187 -16.91 4.59 14.45
N SER A 188 -16.40 4.70 15.68
CA SER A 188 -15.07 5.27 15.93
C SER A 188 -13.94 4.51 15.22
N ARG A 189 -14.04 3.18 15.13
CA ARG A 189 -13.09 2.34 14.39
C ARG A 189 -13.12 2.65 12.90
N LEU A 190 -14.30 2.81 12.31
CA LEU A 190 -14.47 3.19 10.90
C LEU A 190 -13.94 4.60 10.64
N THR A 191 -14.22 5.57 11.52
CA THR A 191 -13.71 6.95 11.40
C THR A 191 -12.19 7.00 11.48
N ARG A 192 -11.59 6.28 12.43
CA ARG A 192 -10.12 6.19 12.52
C ARG A 192 -9.51 5.65 11.24
N ARG A 193 -10.12 4.61 10.66
CA ARG A 193 -9.65 4.04 9.38
C ARG A 193 -9.77 5.05 8.24
N ALA A 194 -10.91 5.74 8.14
CA ALA A 194 -11.14 6.76 7.13
C ALA A 194 -10.15 7.93 7.26
N LEU A 195 -9.80 8.36 8.48
CA LEU A 195 -8.77 9.38 8.73
C LEU A 195 -7.39 8.94 8.21
N SER A 196 -7.01 7.67 8.44
CA SER A 196 -5.76 7.13 7.91
C SER A 196 -5.73 7.02 6.39
N ASP A 197 -6.89 6.78 5.76
CA ASP A 197 -7.05 6.65 4.31
C ASP A 197 -7.30 8.01 3.61
N MET A 198 -7.38 9.13 4.34
CA MET A 198 -7.76 10.46 3.80
C MET A 198 -6.80 11.04 2.75
N GLY A 199 -5.55 10.57 2.73
CA GLY A 199 -4.54 10.89 1.72
C GLY A 199 -4.73 10.14 0.38
N ASP A 200 -5.57 9.12 0.34
CA ASP A 200 -5.78 8.24 -0.82
C ASP A 200 -7.29 8.13 -1.12
N LEU A 201 -7.78 8.98 -2.03
CA LEU A 201 -9.20 9.08 -2.38
C LEU A 201 -9.80 7.73 -2.86
N PRO A 202 -9.10 6.93 -3.71
CA PRO A 202 -9.53 5.57 -4.00
C PRO A 202 -9.74 4.70 -2.76
N ARG A 203 -8.84 4.71 -1.77
CA ARG A 203 -9.03 3.94 -0.53
C ARG A 203 -10.20 4.47 0.29
N LEU A 204 -10.36 5.79 0.35
CA LEU A 204 -11.46 6.42 1.06
C LEU A 204 -12.84 6.08 0.45
N SER A 205 -12.90 5.87 -0.86
CA SER A 205 -14.13 5.44 -1.56
C SER A 205 -14.63 4.05 -1.14
N ALA A 206 -13.75 3.22 -0.57
CA ALA A 206 -14.11 1.93 0.02
C ALA A 206 -14.56 2.03 1.49
N SER A 207 -14.53 3.22 2.10
CA SER A 207 -15.01 3.43 3.46
C SER A 207 -16.53 3.32 3.52
N ALA A 208 -17.05 2.59 4.50
CA ALA A 208 -18.49 2.49 4.74
C ALA A 208 -19.11 3.88 5.04
N LEU A 209 -18.33 4.80 5.64
CA LEU A 209 -18.79 6.15 5.98
C LEU A 209 -19.19 6.99 4.75
N THR A 210 -18.89 6.57 3.52
CA THR A 210 -19.37 7.22 2.29
C THR A 210 -20.89 7.12 2.09
N TYR A 211 -21.56 6.27 2.87
CA TYR A 211 -23.03 6.09 2.85
C TYR A 211 -23.76 6.83 3.97
N LEU A 212 -23.09 7.75 4.66
CA LEU A 212 -23.75 8.57 5.67
C LEU A 212 -24.87 9.45 5.05
N PRO A 213 -26.05 9.57 5.70
CA PRO A 213 -27.15 10.41 5.21
C PRO A 213 -26.73 11.86 4.96
N THR A 214 -25.86 12.40 5.82
CA THR A 214 -25.30 13.76 5.66
C THR A 214 -24.55 13.95 4.35
N ILE A 215 -23.84 12.92 3.86
CA ILE A 215 -23.10 13.00 2.59
C ILE A 215 -24.08 13.05 1.42
N GLU A 216 -25.10 12.19 1.44
CA GLU A 216 -26.14 12.19 0.42
C GLU A 216 -26.87 13.53 0.35
N LEU A 217 -27.21 14.13 1.50
CA LEU A 217 -27.82 15.45 1.58
C LEU A 217 -26.91 16.54 0.99
N ARG A 218 -25.61 16.54 1.33
CA ARG A 218 -24.64 17.52 0.83
C ARG A 218 -24.41 17.40 -0.67
N LEU A 219 -24.34 16.17 -1.21
CA LEU A 219 -24.21 15.94 -2.65
C LEU A 219 -25.44 16.45 -3.41
N LYS A 220 -26.65 16.18 -2.90
CA LYS A 220 -27.90 16.68 -3.48
C LYS A 220 -27.95 18.21 -3.48
N GLN A 221 -27.55 18.85 -2.37
CA GLN A 221 -27.50 20.32 -2.27
C GLN A 221 -26.50 20.95 -3.24
N ARG A 222 -25.36 20.29 -3.49
CA ARG A 222 -24.33 20.75 -4.42
C ARG A 222 -24.67 20.46 -5.89
N GLY A 223 -25.68 19.63 -6.15
CA GLY A 223 -26.03 19.18 -7.50
C GLY A 223 -24.94 18.30 -8.14
N ALA A 224 -24.10 17.66 -7.31
CA ALA A 224 -23.01 16.81 -7.78
C ALA A 224 -23.53 15.41 -8.15
N PRO A 225 -22.89 14.71 -9.11
CA PRO A 225 -23.28 13.34 -9.44
C PRO A 225 -23.02 12.41 -8.26
N ASP A 226 -23.99 11.53 -7.97
CA ASP A 226 -23.90 10.58 -6.86
C ASP A 226 -23.02 9.37 -7.24
N ASN A 227 -21.73 9.61 -7.45
CA ASN A 227 -20.74 8.59 -7.76
C ASN A 227 -19.84 8.30 -6.54
N THR A 228 -19.16 7.15 -6.53
CA THR A 228 -18.35 6.69 -5.39
C THR A 228 -17.20 7.65 -5.04
N LEU A 229 -16.62 8.33 -6.04
CA LEU A 229 -15.50 9.25 -5.85
C LEU A 229 -15.94 10.59 -5.26
N GLU A 230 -17.08 11.12 -5.69
CA GLU A 230 -17.69 12.33 -5.14
C GLU A 230 -18.15 12.09 -3.71
N ARG A 231 -18.75 10.93 -3.40
CA ARG A 231 -19.03 10.53 -2.01
C ARG A 231 -17.76 10.46 -1.15
N ALA A 232 -16.66 9.94 -1.70
CA ALA A 232 -15.37 9.92 -1.00
C ALA A 232 -14.80 11.33 -0.81
N ALA A 233 -14.95 12.21 -1.81
CA ALA A 233 -14.49 13.61 -1.73
C ALA A 233 -15.29 14.37 -0.68
N GLU A 234 -16.61 14.20 -0.62
CA GLU A 234 -17.46 14.80 0.41
C GLU A 234 -17.16 14.23 1.80
N LEU A 235 -16.90 12.91 1.92
CA LEU A 235 -16.44 12.32 3.18
C LEU A 235 -15.12 12.96 3.64
N LYS A 236 -14.17 13.18 2.73
CA LYS A 236 -12.92 13.88 3.03
C LYS A 236 -13.18 15.29 3.53
N THR A 237 -14.05 16.04 2.86
CA THR A 237 -14.44 17.38 3.30
C THR A 237 -15.05 17.37 4.69
N LEU A 238 -15.97 16.44 4.97
CA LEU A 238 -16.59 16.28 6.27
C LEU A 238 -15.56 15.97 7.37
N LEU A 239 -14.62 15.06 7.10
CA LEU A 239 -13.51 14.75 8.03
C LEU A 239 -12.63 15.97 8.28
N CYS A 240 -12.26 16.73 7.24
CA CYS A 240 -11.49 17.96 7.38
C CYS A 240 -12.21 18.98 8.25
N GLU A 241 -13.49 19.23 8.03
CA GLU A 241 -14.30 20.14 8.85
C GLU A 241 -14.34 19.70 10.32
N SER A 242 -14.52 18.40 10.58
CA SER A 242 -14.52 17.87 11.95
C SER A 242 -13.14 17.97 12.61
N ILE A 243 -12.05 17.83 11.87
CA ILE A 243 -10.69 18.10 12.38
C ILE A 243 -10.52 19.59 12.69
N GLU A 244 -10.96 20.48 11.79
CA GLU A 244 -10.87 21.93 11.99
C GLU A 244 -11.61 22.40 13.25
N ARG A 245 -12.74 21.76 13.58
CA ARG A 245 -13.48 22.02 14.82
C ARG A 245 -12.74 21.64 16.10
N LEU A 246 -11.74 20.75 16.03
CA LEU A 246 -10.85 20.47 17.17
C LEU A 246 -9.89 21.61 17.47
N LYS A 247 -9.77 22.61 16.58
CA LYS A 247 -8.93 23.77 16.81
C LYS A 247 -9.48 24.58 18.00
N PRO A 248 -8.65 24.93 19.00
CA PRO A 248 -9.11 25.71 20.16
C PRO A 248 -9.73 27.05 19.75
N ARG A 249 -10.90 27.38 20.32
CA ARG A 249 -11.64 28.63 20.00
C ARG A 249 -10.93 29.90 20.50
N GLU A 250 -10.18 29.80 21.59
CA GLU A 250 -9.43 30.91 22.18
C GLU A 250 -8.15 31.26 21.40
N ALA A 251 -7.77 30.43 20.43
CA ALA A 251 -6.64 30.70 19.56
C ALA A 251 -7.03 31.70 18.47
N ASN A 252 -7.05 32.99 18.82
CA ASN A 252 -7.10 34.11 17.88
C ASN A 252 -5.80 34.25 17.03
N SER A 253 -5.00 33.20 16.91
CA SER A 253 -3.68 33.21 16.28
C SER A 253 -3.75 32.54 14.91
N ALA A 254 -3.40 33.30 13.86
CA ALA A 254 -3.23 32.82 12.49
C ALA A 254 -1.93 32.01 12.32
N GLY A 255 -1.61 31.09 13.25
CA GLY A 255 -0.38 30.31 13.22
C GLY A 255 -0.44 29.03 14.06
N PHE A 256 0.67 28.29 14.06
CA PHE A 256 0.87 27.06 14.81
C PHE A 256 0.81 27.26 16.35
N GLY A 257 0.07 26.40 17.05
CA GLY A 257 0.04 26.34 18.52
C GLY A 257 0.54 25.00 19.05
N ALA A 258 1.45 25.02 20.02
CA ALA A 258 2.07 23.84 20.62
C ALA A 258 1.50 23.48 22.02
N THR A 259 0.43 24.15 22.46
CA THR A 259 -0.13 23.92 23.80
C THR A 259 -0.95 22.63 23.86
N ASP A 260 -1.22 22.18 25.08
CA ASP A 260 -1.98 20.96 25.33
C ASP A 260 -3.38 20.95 24.67
N ALA A 261 -4.00 22.12 24.54
CA ALA A 261 -5.28 22.29 23.85
C ALA A 261 -5.22 21.95 22.35
N TRP A 262 -4.07 22.15 21.70
CA TRP A 262 -3.88 21.90 20.28
C TRP A 262 -3.54 20.45 19.94
N ARG A 263 -3.25 19.61 20.96
CA ARG A 263 -2.68 18.27 20.75
C ARG A 263 -3.51 17.39 19.80
N HIS A 264 -4.84 17.41 19.92
CA HIS A 264 -5.73 16.58 19.13
C HIS A 264 -5.87 17.10 17.70
N TYR A 265 -5.95 18.42 17.54
CA TYR A 265 -5.94 19.07 16.23
C TYR A 265 -4.62 18.79 15.50
N ASN A 266 -3.47 19.10 16.11
CA ASN A 266 -2.16 18.92 15.49
C ASN A 266 -1.91 17.45 15.12
N ALA A 267 -2.28 16.51 16.00
CA ALA A 267 -2.07 15.08 15.79
C ALA A 267 -2.83 14.51 14.57
N LEU A 268 -3.89 15.17 14.11
CA LEU A 268 -4.64 14.79 12.91
C LEU A 268 -4.33 15.69 11.71
N TYR A 269 -4.30 17.01 11.90
CA TYR A 269 -4.16 18.00 10.84
C TYR A 269 -2.86 17.84 10.06
N PHE A 270 -1.71 17.85 10.74
CA PHE A 270 -0.42 17.74 10.04
C PHE A 270 -0.23 16.36 9.39
N PRO A 271 -0.54 15.23 10.08
CA PRO A 271 -0.36 13.92 9.46
C PRO A 271 -1.32 13.59 8.32
N TYR A 272 -2.59 14.00 8.43
CA TYR A 272 -3.64 13.55 7.51
C TYR A 272 -4.10 14.64 6.52
N VAL A 273 -4.22 15.89 6.96
CA VAL A 273 -4.66 17.00 6.09
C VAL A 273 -3.49 17.52 5.25
N ILE A 274 -2.37 17.84 5.90
CA ILE A 274 -1.14 18.29 5.22
C ILE A 274 -0.37 17.10 4.63
N GLY A 275 -0.54 15.89 5.17
CA GLY A 275 0.14 14.68 4.68
C GLY A 275 1.59 14.54 5.15
N MET A 276 1.98 15.26 6.21
CA MET A 276 3.31 15.19 6.81
C MET A 276 3.51 13.88 7.59
N LYS A 277 4.71 13.32 7.57
CA LYS A 277 5.05 12.15 8.41
C LYS A 277 6.16 12.52 9.41
N PRO A 278 5.82 12.88 10.67
CA PRO A 278 6.75 13.50 11.60
C PRO A 278 8.04 12.70 11.88
N TYR A 279 7.93 11.38 11.97
CA TYR A 279 9.04 10.46 12.25
C TYR A 279 9.63 9.80 11.00
N SER A 280 9.22 10.22 9.80
CA SER A 280 9.82 9.69 8.57
C SER A 280 11.16 10.39 8.28
N SER A 281 12.15 9.61 7.84
CA SER A 281 13.47 10.12 7.46
C SER A 281 13.43 11.09 6.27
N ARG A 282 12.31 11.14 5.53
CA ARG A 282 12.12 11.99 4.33
C ARG A 282 12.22 13.48 4.64
N TYR A 283 11.86 13.90 5.87
CA TYR A 283 11.88 15.30 6.28
C TYR A 283 13.08 15.63 7.18
N VAL A 284 14.11 14.78 7.20
CA VAL A 284 15.36 15.08 7.94
C VAL A 284 16.18 16.12 7.17
N ASP A 285 16.11 16.09 5.83
CA ASP A 285 16.89 16.95 4.94
C ASP A 285 15.97 17.79 4.01
N ASP A 286 14.94 18.46 4.54
CA ASP A 286 14.15 19.41 3.72
C ASP A 286 14.96 20.69 3.48
N VAL A 287 15.97 20.57 2.61
CA VAL A 287 16.84 21.62 2.11
C VAL A 287 16.12 22.47 1.04
N ASN A 288 14.97 22.01 0.54
CA ASN A 288 14.29 22.58 -0.65
C ASN A 288 13.17 23.59 -0.33
N GLY A 289 12.95 23.97 0.94
CA GLY A 289 11.99 25.02 1.31
C GLY A 289 10.54 24.72 0.91
N SER A 290 10.15 23.44 0.91
CA SER A 290 8.84 23.01 0.43
C SER A 290 7.73 23.06 1.50
N LEU A 291 8.12 23.14 2.78
CA LEU A 291 7.18 23.23 3.90
C LEU A 291 6.91 24.69 4.31
N SER A 292 5.66 24.97 4.68
CA SER A 292 5.30 26.26 5.26
C SER A 292 5.97 26.47 6.63
N ALA A 293 6.13 27.72 7.07
CA ALA A 293 6.71 28.05 8.39
C ALA A 293 6.01 27.31 9.55
N ASP A 294 4.67 27.24 9.52
CA ASP A 294 3.88 26.48 10.50
C ASP A 294 4.15 24.97 10.44
N SER A 295 4.38 24.42 9.26
CA SER A 295 4.66 23.00 9.08
C SER A 295 6.05 22.63 9.60
N HIS A 296 7.04 23.50 9.42
CA HIS A 296 8.36 23.33 10.04
C HIS A 296 8.27 23.38 11.58
N ALA A 297 7.58 24.38 12.13
CA ALA A 297 7.41 24.51 13.58
C ALA A 297 6.68 23.29 14.18
N ALA A 298 5.65 22.78 13.49
CA ALA A 298 4.94 21.57 13.90
C ALA A 298 5.85 20.33 13.86
N LEU A 299 6.65 20.18 12.80
CA LEU A 299 7.58 19.05 12.67
C LEU A 299 8.63 19.03 13.78
N GLU A 300 9.18 20.20 14.11
CA GLU A 300 10.12 20.36 15.23
C GLU A 300 9.46 19.98 16.55
N TRP A 301 8.27 20.52 16.84
CA TRP A 301 7.52 20.19 18.04
C TRP A 301 7.22 18.69 18.16
N PHE A 302 6.83 18.03 17.07
CA PHE A 302 6.60 16.57 17.08
C PHE A 302 7.87 15.78 17.40
N ARG A 303 9.05 16.24 16.96
CA ARG A 303 10.32 15.54 17.21
C ARG A 303 10.85 15.78 18.61
N VAL A 304 10.69 16.99 19.13
CA VAL A 304 11.26 17.41 20.42
C VAL A 304 10.33 17.06 21.58
N SER A 305 9.03 17.32 21.44
CA SER A 305 8.08 17.32 22.56
C SER A 305 7.14 16.12 22.59
N VAL A 306 7.01 15.37 21.49
CA VAL A 306 6.00 14.32 21.37
C VAL A 306 6.67 12.97 21.03
N PRO A 307 6.67 11.99 21.93
CA PRO A 307 7.07 10.62 21.58
C PRO A 307 6.09 9.98 20.58
N GLU A 308 6.57 9.08 19.71
CA GLU A 308 5.75 8.41 18.69
C GLU A 308 4.53 7.67 19.29
N ARG A 309 4.71 7.00 20.43
CA ARG A 309 3.61 6.34 21.15
C ARG A 309 2.54 7.34 21.62
N THR A 310 2.96 8.53 22.07
CA THR A 310 2.06 9.58 22.51
C THR A 310 1.26 10.13 21.35
N LEU A 311 1.90 10.34 20.18
CA LEU A 311 1.21 10.74 18.97
C LEU A 311 0.10 9.75 18.61
N HIS A 312 0.39 8.44 18.62
CA HIS A 312 -0.63 7.42 18.33
C HIS A 312 -1.79 7.40 19.33
N ASN A 313 -1.52 7.65 20.60
CA ASN A 313 -2.55 7.77 21.63
C ASN A 313 -3.44 9.00 21.37
N TRP A 314 -2.84 10.15 21.06
CA TRP A 314 -3.58 11.37 20.72
C TRP A 314 -4.38 11.24 19.45
N GLN A 315 -3.86 10.56 18.42
CA GLN A 315 -4.60 10.24 17.19
C GLN A 315 -5.80 9.34 17.48
N THR A 316 -5.64 8.34 18.37
CA THR A 316 -6.75 7.45 18.75
C THR A 316 -7.84 8.22 19.50
N ALA A 317 -7.46 9.08 20.44
CA ALA A 317 -8.40 9.92 21.17
C ALA A 317 -9.08 10.96 20.26
N ALA A 318 -8.32 11.62 19.38
CA ALA A 318 -8.85 12.60 18.45
C ALA A 318 -9.81 11.96 17.43
N ALA A 319 -9.52 10.74 16.96
CA ALA A 319 -10.42 10.00 16.09
C ALA A 319 -11.79 9.70 16.74
N ARG A 320 -11.83 9.49 18.07
CA ARG A 320 -13.09 9.35 18.82
C ARG A 320 -13.86 10.67 18.86
N LEU A 321 -13.19 11.80 19.07
CA LEU A 321 -13.83 13.12 19.05
C LEU A 321 -14.40 13.46 17.67
N VAL A 322 -13.65 13.16 16.60
CA VAL A 322 -14.13 13.33 15.22
C VAL A 322 -15.33 12.41 14.94
N ALA A 323 -15.27 11.16 15.40
CA ALA A 323 -16.38 10.23 15.25
C ALA A 323 -17.64 10.73 15.96
N GLN A 324 -17.50 11.27 17.17
CA GLN A 324 -18.60 11.87 17.92
C GLN A 324 -19.19 13.08 17.19
N ASP A 325 -18.36 14.04 16.74
CA ASP A 325 -18.82 15.22 15.98
C ASP A 325 -19.58 14.83 14.71
N ILE A 326 -19.08 13.85 13.95
CA ILE A 326 -19.75 13.36 12.74
C ILE A 326 -21.10 12.72 13.09
N ARG A 327 -21.16 11.93 14.16
CA ARG A 327 -22.39 11.26 14.59
C ARG A 327 -23.45 12.26 15.01
N GLU A 328 -23.08 13.25 15.83
CA GLU A 328 -23.97 14.34 16.28
C GLU A 328 -24.51 15.18 15.10
N ARG A 329 -23.77 15.27 14.00
CA ARG A 329 -24.20 15.97 12.77
C ARG A 329 -25.00 15.10 11.80
N SER A 330 -25.02 13.79 12.02
CA SER A 330 -25.69 12.82 11.15
C SER A 330 -27.05 12.35 11.66
N HIS A 331 -27.32 12.57 12.95
CA HIS A 331 -28.64 12.48 13.56
C HIS A 331 -29.39 13.82 13.41
#